data_AF-A0AAD3CXU7-F1
#
_entry.id   AF-A0AAD3CXU7-F1
#
_cell.length_a   1.000
_cell.length_b   1.000
_cell.length_c   1.000
_cell.angle_alpha   90.00
_cell.angle_beta   90.00
_cell.angle_gamma   90.00
#
_symmetry.space_group_name_H-M   'P 1'
#
loop_
_entity.id
_entity.type
_entity.pdbx_description
1 polymer ?
#
loop_
_entity_poly.entity_id
_entity_poly.type
_entity_poly.pdbx_seq_one_letter_code
_entity_poly.pdbx_strand_id
1 'polypeptide(L)'
;MPCMLMSFEPMNRMAEESAGLVKKRTEAEKIAEEKAQALYALKGMEQMSPRPAEAVFQQTRDWYNDADAKLKKLEKEGHDVAKAWKKAVDAQERQQLENLSIARAWKDLHPDQNVMEFGGAESQMLYEKFAATPNYSGDGRVDLHTCSYCHKISMEELKFCARCKKVVYCNRACQKNAWKAHKKICNKSDTEKVKSARLTWDQLEALEGEPATGQTLEVRAMLDESITRQVFRCKDRNGVVRRVAAYTNNGRIQGLVPGAVLQWKNPRFHYFMDGSSGARIEEEDLVNIKISDK
;
A
#
# COMPACT_ATOMS: atom_id res chain seq x y z
N MET A 1 26.93 -2.96 13.78
CA MET A 1 26.99 -2.19 12.52
C MET A 1 25.55 -1.98 12.06
N PRO A 2 25.01 -0.75 12.03
CA PRO A 2 23.70 -0.55 11.43
C PRO A 2 23.87 -0.74 9.92
N CYS A 3 23.23 -1.79 9.42
CA CYS A 3 23.20 -2.18 8.03
C CYS A 3 22.77 -0.95 7.20
N MET A 4 23.66 -0.43 6.34
CA MET A 4 23.22 0.44 5.25
C MET A 4 22.11 -0.32 4.54
N LEU A 5 20.90 0.22 4.56
CA LEU A 5 19.73 -0.33 3.88
C LEU A 5 20.04 -0.42 2.38
N MET A 6 20.70 -1.50 1.94
CA MET A 6 20.72 -1.86 0.54
C MET A 6 19.31 -2.36 0.24
N SER A 7 18.44 -1.45 -0.19
CA SER A 7 17.17 -1.85 -0.77
C SER A 7 17.51 -2.76 -1.96
N PHE A 8 17.03 -4.00 -1.95
CA PHE A 8 17.16 -4.93 -3.10
C PHE A 8 16.16 -4.59 -4.22
N GLU A 9 15.20 -3.69 -3.96
CA GLU A 9 14.21 -3.20 -4.92
C GLU A 9 14.82 -2.62 -6.21
N PRO A 10 15.87 -1.76 -6.20
CA PRO A 10 16.45 -1.20 -7.41
C PRO A 10 17.10 -2.28 -8.29
N MET A 11 17.77 -3.28 -7.70
CA MET A 11 18.41 -4.38 -8.43
C MET A 11 17.39 -5.32 -9.05
N ASN A 12 16.36 -5.73 -8.29
CA ASN A 12 15.30 -6.59 -8.82
C ASN A 12 14.48 -5.87 -9.90
N ARG A 13 14.19 -4.58 -9.70
CA ARG A 13 13.42 -3.78 -10.66
C ARG A 13 14.16 -3.53 -11.97
N MET A 14 15.49 -3.33 -11.94
CA MET A 14 16.30 -3.26 -13.17
C MET A 14 16.30 -4.59 -13.93
N ALA A 15 16.36 -5.72 -13.23
CA ALA A 15 16.26 -7.05 -13.83
C ALA A 15 14.86 -7.26 -14.46
N GLU A 16 13.79 -6.87 -13.76
CA GLU A 16 12.41 -6.94 -14.26
C GLU A 16 12.17 -6.04 -15.49
N GLU A 17 12.73 -4.84 -15.52
CA GLU A 17 12.65 -3.91 -16.66
C GLU A 17 13.42 -4.43 -17.88
N SER A 18 14.58 -5.06 -17.66
CA SER A 18 15.38 -5.66 -18.73
C SER A 18 14.75 -6.95 -19.27
N ALA A 19 14.09 -7.72 -18.40
CA ALA A 19 13.27 -8.89 -18.76
C ALA A 19 11.89 -8.52 -19.35
N GLY A 20 11.50 -7.23 -19.35
CA GLY A 20 10.23 -6.77 -19.88
C GLY A 20 9.00 -7.12 -19.03
N LEU A 21 9.21 -7.53 -17.76
CA LEU A 21 8.15 -7.86 -16.81
C LEU A 21 7.44 -6.61 -16.28
N VAL A 22 8.12 -5.47 -16.29
CA VAL A 22 7.61 -4.19 -15.79
C VAL A 22 7.88 -3.08 -16.81
N LYS A 23 6.99 -2.08 -16.87
CA LYS A 23 7.16 -0.90 -17.74
C LYS A 23 8.45 -0.16 -17.39
N LYS A 24 9.28 0.11 -18.40
CA LYS A 24 10.53 0.87 -18.24
C LYS A 24 10.26 2.28 -17.69
N ARG A 25 10.98 2.64 -16.63
CA ARG A 25 11.05 4.01 -16.14
C ARG A 25 11.57 4.97 -17.20
N THR A 26 11.04 6.19 -17.19
CA THR A 26 11.61 7.30 -17.97
C THR A 26 12.96 7.73 -17.39
N GLU A 27 13.76 8.45 -18.16
CA GLU A 27 15.05 8.95 -17.69
C GLU A 27 14.89 9.92 -16.51
N ALA A 28 13.86 10.78 -16.55
CA ALA A 28 13.50 11.65 -15.44
C ALA A 28 13.11 10.86 -14.17
N GLU A 29 12.37 9.75 -14.30
CA GLU A 29 12.01 8.89 -13.16
C GLU A 29 13.24 8.23 -12.53
N LYS A 30 14.21 7.75 -13.32
CA LYS A 30 15.42 7.12 -12.79
C LYS A 30 16.27 8.10 -11.99
N ILE A 31 16.56 9.26 -12.59
CA ILE A 31 17.39 10.29 -11.94
C ILE A 31 16.67 10.88 -10.71
N ALA A 32 15.34 11.00 -10.76
CA ALA A 32 14.55 11.40 -9.60
C ALA A 32 14.64 10.39 -8.44
N GLU A 33 14.60 9.09 -8.75
CA GLU A 33 14.79 8.03 -7.75
C GLU A 33 16.20 8.07 -7.14
N GLU A 34 17.26 8.28 -7.94
CA GLU A 34 18.64 8.45 -7.45
C GLU A 34 18.77 9.66 -6.51
N LYS A 35 18.25 10.81 -6.93
CA LYS A 35 18.26 12.03 -6.11
C LYS A 35 17.51 11.82 -4.79
N ALA A 36 16.37 11.13 -4.83
CA ALA A 36 15.57 10.85 -3.64
C ALA A 36 16.33 9.90 -2.69
N GLN A 37 16.95 8.83 -3.20
CA GLN A 37 17.78 7.92 -2.41
C GLN A 37 18.92 8.66 -1.70
N ALA A 38 19.65 9.53 -2.40
CA ALA A 38 20.72 10.33 -1.80
C ALA A 38 20.20 11.25 -0.68
N LEU A 39 19.04 11.90 -0.89
CA LEU A 39 18.40 12.75 0.11
C LEU A 39 18.03 11.99 1.38
N TYR A 40 17.38 10.83 1.25
CA TYR A 40 16.97 10.02 2.41
C TYR A 40 18.15 9.30 3.07
N ALA A 41 19.20 8.96 2.32
CA ALA A 41 20.46 8.48 2.88
C ALA A 41 21.11 9.54 3.78
N LEU A 42 21.19 10.80 3.35
CA LEU A 42 21.70 11.91 4.18
C LEU A 42 20.90 12.04 5.48
N LYS A 43 19.57 12.08 5.40
CA LYS A 43 18.68 12.11 6.58
C LYS A 43 18.90 10.92 7.51
N GLY A 44 19.03 9.72 6.94
CA GLY A 44 19.27 8.50 7.70
C GLY A 44 20.62 8.52 8.42
N MET A 45 21.68 8.95 7.75
CA MET A 45 23.02 9.05 8.32
C MET A 45 23.10 10.04 9.49
N GLU A 46 22.31 11.12 9.48
CA GLU A 46 22.21 12.05 10.62
C GLU A 46 21.65 11.38 11.89
N GLN A 47 20.80 10.37 11.71
CA GLN A 47 20.15 9.64 12.80
C GLN A 47 20.93 8.38 13.23
N MET A 48 22.00 8.02 12.52
CA MET A 48 22.80 6.83 12.81
C MET A 48 23.70 7.00 14.03
N SER A 49 23.87 5.91 14.79
CA SER A 49 24.84 5.78 15.87
C SER A 49 25.64 4.48 15.71
N PRO A 50 26.98 4.52 15.56
CA PRO A 50 27.80 5.73 15.48
C PRO A 50 27.54 6.50 14.17
N ARG A 51 27.66 7.83 14.24
CA ARG A 51 27.51 8.70 13.07
C ARG A 51 28.62 8.39 12.04
N PRO A 52 28.28 8.26 10.75
CA PRO A 52 29.28 8.08 9.69
C PRO A 52 30.28 9.24 9.59
N ALA A 53 31.45 8.97 8.99
CA ALA A 53 32.46 9.99 8.75
C ALA A 53 31.98 11.06 7.75
N GLU A 54 32.45 12.31 7.91
CA GLU A 54 32.03 13.43 7.05
C GLU A 54 32.34 13.20 5.56
N ALA A 55 33.37 12.42 5.23
CA ALA A 55 33.68 12.03 3.85
C ALA A 55 32.51 11.27 3.18
N VAL A 56 31.79 10.44 3.94
CA VAL A 56 30.61 9.69 3.45
C VAL A 56 29.43 10.64 3.22
N PHE A 57 29.25 11.61 4.11
CA PHE A 57 28.25 12.68 3.92
C PHE A 57 28.56 13.47 2.65
N GLN A 58 29.81 13.88 2.46
CA GLN A 58 30.19 14.67 1.30
C GLN A 58 29.98 13.90 -0.01
N GLN A 59 30.40 12.63 -0.07
CA GLN A 59 30.15 11.77 -1.23
C GLN A 59 28.66 11.68 -1.57
N THR A 60 27.80 11.56 -0.56
CA THR A 60 26.35 11.47 -0.77
C THR A 60 25.76 12.82 -1.22
N ARG A 61 26.27 13.95 -0.72
CA ARG A 61 25.90 15.29 -1.20
C ARG A 61 26.29 15.48 -2.66
N ASP A 62 27.46 15.00 -3.06
CA ASP A 62 27.92 15.09 -4.45
C ASP A 62 27.00 14.29 -5.37
N TRP A 63 26.57 13.09 -4.97
CA TRP A 63 25.56 12.30 -5.69
C TRP A 63 24.22 13.03 -5.80
N TYR A 64 23.75 13.64 -4.70
CA TYR A 64 22.52 14.44 -4.72
C TYR A 64 22.62 15.62 -5.70
N ASN A 65 23.73 16.35 -5.67
CA ASN A 65 23.96 17.53 -6.51
C ASN A 65 24.08 17.15 -7.99
N ASP A 66 24.75 16.05 -8.32
CA ASP A 66 24.85 15.54 -9.69
C ASP A 66 23.46 15.15 -10.25
N ALA A 67 22.66 14.42 -9.47
CA ALA A 67 21.31 14.05 -9.86
C ALA A 67 20.38 15.27 -10.00
N ASP A 68 20.50 16.28 -9.12
CA ASP A 68 19.76 17.54 -9.22
C ASP A 68 20.12 18.33 -10.50
N ALA A 69 21.40 18.39 -10.85
CA ALA A 69 21.85 19.04 -12.08
C ALA A 69 21.30 18.35 -13.34
N LYS A 70 21.27 17.01 -13.35
CA LYS A 70 20.69 16.21 -14.44
C LYS A 70 19.18 16.44 -14.57
N LEU A 71 18.43 16.48 -13.47
CA LEU A 71 16.99 16.78 -13.51
C LEU A 71 16.70 18.18 -14.04
N LYS A 72 17.46 19.20 -13.61
CA LYS A 72 17.33 20.56 -14.14
C LYS A 72 17.57 20.65 -15.64
N LYS A 73 18.45 19.79 -16.18
CA LYS A 73 18.66 19.70 -17.63
C LYS A 73 17.43 19.08 -18.32
N LEU A 74 16.89 17.98 -17.79
CA LEU A 74 15.69 17.34 -18.34
C LEU A 74 14.44 18.22 -18.26
N GLU A 75 14.32 19.05 -17.23
CA GLU A 75 13.24 20.02 -17.09
C GLU A 75 13.28 21.05 -18.22
N LYS A 76 14.48 21.53 -18.60
CA LYS A 76 14.65 22.43 -19.76
C LYS A 76 14.35 21.75 -21.10
N GLU A 77 14.50 20.43 -21.17
CA GLU A 77 14.17 19.62 -22.34
C GLU A 77 12.67 19.28 -22.43
N GLY A 78 11.85 19.75 -21.48
CA GLY A 78 10.39 19.60 -21.48
C GLY A 78 9.88 18.31 -20.84
N HIS A 79 10.72 17.58 -20.10
CA HIS A 79 10.29 16.41 -19.35
C HIS A 79 9.51 16.80 -18.08
N ASP A 80 8.53 15.99 -17.70
CA ASP A 80 7.74 16.16 -16.45
C ASP A 80 8.55 15.72 -15.21
N VAL A 81 9.55 16.53 -14.87
CA VAL A 81 10.46 16.32 -13.73
C VAL A 81 9.72 16.45 -12.40
N ALA A 82 8.75 17.36 -12.31
CA ALA A 82 7.97 17.58 -11.09
C ALA A 82 7.19 16.32 -10.68
N LYS A 83 6.53 15.66 -11.64
CA LYS A 83 5.82 14.39 -11.38
C LYS A 83 6.78 13.26 -11.05
N ALA A 84 7.89 13.14 -11.77
CA ALA A 84 8.92 12.13 -11.51
C ALA A 84 9.50 12.28 -10.09
N TRP A 85 9.81 13.52 -9.68
CA TRP A 85 10.29 13.84 -8.34
C TRP A 85 9.27 13.52 -7.25
N LYS A 86 8.00 13.95 -7.42
CA LYS A 86 6.92 13.63 -6.47
C LYS A 86 6.81 12.12 -6.27
N LYS A 87 6.79 11.35 -7.36
CA LYS A 87 6.72 9.89 -7.33
C LYS A 87 7.93 9.24 -6.62
N ALA A 88 9.14 9.74 -6.87
CA ALA A 88 10.36 9.23 -6.24
C ALA A 88 10.39 9.50 -4.73
N VAL A 89 10.02 10.70 -4.31
CA VAL A 89 9.92 11.08 -2.89
C VAL A 89 8.83 10.25 -2.20
N ASP A 90 7.63 10.15 -2.79
CA ASP A 90 6.52 9.36 -2.24
C ASP A 90 6.91 7.87 -2.08
N ALA A 91 7.74 7.33 -2.98
CA ALA A 91 8.26 5.97 -2.88
C ALA A 91 9.27 5.81 -1.73
N GLN A 92 10.20 6.76 -1.56
CA GLN A 92 11.15 6.76 -0.44
C GLN A 92 10.44 6.93 0.90
N GLU A 93 9.49 7.86 1.03
CA GLU A 93 8.72 8.06 2.27
C GLU A 93 7.96 6.80 2.67
N ARG A 94 7.33 6.13 1.70
CA ARG A 94 6.66 4.85 1.90
C ARG A 94 7.61 3.81 2.49
N GLN A 95 8.79 3.65 1.90
CA GLN A 95 9.80 2.70 2.38
C GLN A 95 10.27 3.03 3.81
N GLN A 96 10.50 4.31 4.12
CA GLN A 96 10.90 4.73 5.47
C GLN A 96 9.80 4.46 6.51
N LEU A 97 8.53 4.69 6.15
CA LEU A 97 7.39 4.42 7.03
C LEU A 97 7.17 2.93 7.24
N GLU A 98 7.36 2.11 6.21
CA GLU A 98 7.37 0.65 6.34
C GLU A 98 8.45 0.20 7.32
N ASN A 99 9.70 0.66 7.12
CA ASN A 99 10.81 0.33 8.01
C ASN A 99 10.54 0.77 9.46
N LEU A 100 10.00 1.98 9.65
CA LEU A 100 9.66 2.49 10.98
C LEU A 100 8.54 1.66 11.64
N SER A 101 7.51 1.27 10.87
CA SER A 101 6.41 0.44 11.37
C SER A 101 6.90 -0.93 11.82
N ILE A 102 7.81 -1.54 11.04
CA ILE A 102 8.45 -2.82 11.38
C ILE A 102 9.34 -2.66 12.61
N ALA A 103 10.14 -1.60 12.68
CA ALA A 103 11.03 -1.34 13.82
C ALA A 103 10.25 -1.15 15.13
N ARG A 104 9.10 -0.49 15.09
CA ARG A 104 8.20 -0.36 16.25
C ARG A 104 7.63 -1.72 16.67
N ALA A 105 7.08 -2.46 15.72
CA ALA A 105 6.54 -3.79 15.99
C ALA A 105 7.61 -4.76 16.51
N TRP A 106 8.84 -4.67 16.01
CA TRP A 106 9.98 -5.43 16.51
C TRP A 106 10.29 -5.09 17.97
N LYS A 107 10.35 -3.80 18.31
CA LYS A 107 10.60 -3.35 19.69
C LYS A 107 9.52 -3.84 20.66
N ASP A 108 8.27 -3.87 20.22
CA ASP A 108 7.15 -4.33 21.05
C ASP A 108 7.21 -5.85 21.31
N LEU A 109 7.68 -6.64 20.33
CA LEU A 109 7.85 -8.10 20.47
C LEU A 109 9.16 -8.48 21.18
N HIS A 110 10.22 -7.68 21.01
CA HIS A 110 11.55 -7.96 21.53
C HIS A 110 12.11 -6.74 22.29
N PRO A 111 11.58 -6.43 23.49
CA PRO A 111 11.97 -5.24 24.26
C PRO A 111 13.46 -5.20 24.64
N ASP A 112 14.09 -6.38 24.77
CA ASP A 112 15.50 -6.52 25.15
C ASP A 112 16.46 -6.58 23.94
N GLN A 113 15.95 -6.59 22.71
CA GLN A 113 16.77 -6.71 21.50
C GLN A 113 16.68 -5.44 20.63
N ASN A 114 17.83 -4.77 20.48
CA ASN A 114 17.95 -3.57 19.65
C ASN A 114 18.42 -3.84 18.22
N VAL A 115 18.62 -5.12 17.86
CA VAL A 115 19.10 -5.53 16.54
C VAL A 115 18.08 -6.49 15.95
N MET A 116 17.54 -6.11 14.79
CA MET A 116 16.69 -6.96 13.97
C MET A 116 17.53 -7.53 12.81
N GLU A 117 17.51 -8.86 12.64
CA GLU A 117 18.10 -9.48 11.46
C GLU A 117 17.22 -9.21 10.23
N PHE A 118 17.77 -8.51 9.24
CA PHE A 118 17.04 -8.19 8.02
C PHE A 118 16.94 -9.42 7.11
N GLY A 119 15.72 -9.78 6.68
CA GLY A 119 15.48 -10.93 5.79
C GLY A 119 15.40 -12.28 6.51
N GLY A 120 15.47 -12.31 7.85
CA GLY A 120 15.16 -13.47 8.66
C GLY A 120 13.66 -13.76 8.74
N ALA A 121 13.28 -14.92 9.29
CA ALA A 121 11.87 -15.34 9.36
C ALA A 121 10.98 -14.35 10.15
N GLU A 122 11.49 -13.79 11.24
CA GLU A 122 10.73 -12.86 12.09
C GLU A 122 10.58 -11.47 11.44
N SER A 123 11.64 -10.93 10.84
CA SER A 123 11.55 -9.64 10.12
C SER A 123 10.68 -9.76 8.87
N GLN A 124 10.70 -10.91 8.20
CA GLN A 124 9.77 -11.23 7.11
C GLN A 124 8.31 -11.28 7.60
N MET A 125 8.04 -11.96 8.72
CA MET A 125 6.70 -12.00 9.33
C MET A 125 6.19 -10.59 9.68
N LEU A 126 7.05 -9.74 10.26
CA LEU A 126 6.71 -8.35 10.56
C LEU A 126 6.48 -7.52 9.30
N TYR A 127 7.31 -7.70 8.27
CA TYR A 127 7.10 -7.07 6.97
C TYR A 127 5.73 -7.46 6.39
N GLU A 128 5.39 -8.75 6.37
CA GLU A 128 4.10 -9.26 5.89
C GLU A 128 2.90 -8.75 6.71
N LYS A 129 3.08 -8.59 8.02
CA LYS A 129 2.05 -8.11 8.92
C LYS A 129 1.81 -6.60 8.77
N PHE A 130 2.88 -5.81 8.71
CA PHE A 130 2.80 -4.34 8.82
C PHE A 130 3.09 -3.58 7.52
N ALA A 131 4.08 -3.99 6.73
CA ALA A 131 4.55 -3.26 5.55
C ALA A 131 3.98 -3.71 4.20
N ALA A 132 3.76 -5.02 4.03
CA ALA A 132 3.16 -5.58 2.81
C ALA A 132 1.85 -4.87 2.50
N THR A 133 1.48 -4.72 1.23
CA THR A 133 0.23 -4.05 0.82
C THR A 133 -0.97 -4.50 1.67
N PRO A 134 -1.97 -3.63 1.97
CA PRO A 134 -3.24 -4.07 2.56
C PRO A 134 -3.66 -5.33 1.81
N ASN A 135 -3.82 -6.42 2.56
CA ASN A 135 -4.02 -7.76 2.01
C ASN A 135 -4.99 -7.64 0.83
N TYR A 136 -4.48 -7.79 -0.39
CA TYR A 136 -5.32 -8.19 -1.48
C TYR A 136 -5.58 -9.68 -1.27
N SER A 137 -6.41 -9.99 -0.28
CA SER A 137 -7.45 -10.99 -0.47
C SER A 137 -8.47 -10.25 -1.36
N GLY A 138 -8.42 -10.30 -2.69
CA GLY A 138 -7.85 -11.37 -3.49
C GLY A 138 -8.54 -12.70 -3.28
N ASP A 139 -9.77 -12.68 -2.78
CA ASP A 139 -10.57 -13.84 -2.52
C ASP A 139 -12.00 -13.40 -2.88
N GLY A 140 -12.64 -13.81 -3.97
CA GLY A 140 -12.21 -14.77 -4.98
C GLY A 140 -12.38 -16.22 -4.56
N ARG A 141 -12.42 -16.54 -3.26
CA ARG A 141 -12.61 -17.92 -2.81
C ARG A 141 -14.10 -18.20 -2.73
N VAL A 142 -14.51 -19.06 -3.65
CA VAL A 142 -15.79 -19.74 -3.58
C VAL A 142 -15.73 -20.65 -2.35
N ASP A 143 -16.73 -20.61 -1.47
CA ASP A 143 -16.82 -21.54 -0.33
C ASP A 143 -16.78 -22.98 -0.86
N LEU A 144 -15.63 -23.64 -0.68
CA LEU A 144 -15.32 -24.95 -1.24
C LEU A 144 -16.11 -26.07 -0.56
N HIS A 145 -16.73 -25.81 0.58
CA HIS A 145 -17.28 -26.85 1.43
C HIS A 145 -18.80 -26.89 1.43
N THR A 146 -19.46 -25.89 0.83
CA THR A 146 -20.93 -25.79 0.80
C THR A 146 -21.50 -25.90 -0.62
N CYS A 147 -22.35 -26.90 -0.86
CA CYS A 147 -22.92 -27.12 -2.18
C CYS A 147 -23.90 -26.02 -2.59
N SER A 148 -23.70 -25.40 -3.75
CA SER A 148 -24.54 -24.29 -4.24
C SER A 148 -25.97 -24.71 -4.69
N TYR A 149 -26.37 -25.97 -4.53
CA TYR A 149 -27.72 -26.46 -4.87
C TYR A 149 -28.48 -27.02 -3.67
N CYS A 150 -27.87 -27.96 -2.93
CA CYS A 150 -28.51 -28.62 -1.80
C CYS A 150 -28.08 -28.04 -0.44
N HIS A 151 -27.15 -27.08 -0.44
CA HIS A 151 -26.63 -26.36 0.73
C HIS A 151 -26.05 -27.23 1.85
N LYS A 152 -25.79 -28.51 1.56
CA LYS A 152 -25.08 -29.38 2.50
C LYS A 152 -23.61 -28.97 2.58
N ILE A 153 -23.13 -28.89 3.82
CA ILE A 153 -21.74 -28.62 4.16
C ILE A 153 -21.01 -29.97 4.20
N SER A 154 -19.85 -30.03 3.56
CA SER A 154 -18.95 -31.19 3.48
C SER A 154 -17.65 -30.86 4.20
N MET A 155 -17.05 -31.83 4.88
CA MET A 155 -15.70 -31.67 5.44
C MET A 155 -14.60 -31.76 4.38
N GLU A 156 -14.93 -32.23 3.18
CA GLU A 156 -14.02 -32.30 2.02
C GLU A 156 -14.39 -31.26 0.95
N GLU A 157 -13.39 -30.80 0.19
CA GLU A 157 -13.56 -29.82 -0.89
C GLU A 157 -14.49 -30.33 -2.01
N LEU A 158 -15.49 -29.53 -2.34
CA LEU A 158 -16.49 -29.80 -3.35
C LEU A 158 -16.03 -29.38 -4.75
N LYS A 159 -16.64 -29.97 -5.78
CA LYS A 159 -16.17 -29.82 -7.17
C LYS A 159 -16.74 -28.56 -7.82
N PHE A 160 -15.86 -27.79 -8.45
CA PHE A 160 -16.22 -26.59 -9.21
C PHE A 160 -17.03 -26.87 -10.47
N CYS A 161 -17.85 -25.90 -10.87
CA CYS A 161 -18.42 -25.87 -12.21
C CYS A 161 -17.31 -25.69 -13.26
N ALA A 162 -17.13 -26.70 -14.13
CA ALA A 162 -16.06 -26.72 -15.14
C ALA A 162 -16.05 -25.52 -16.12
N ARG A 163 -17.18 -24.81 -16.28
CA ARG A 163 -17.33 -23.72 -17.27
C ARG A 163 -16.99 -22.33 -16.71
N CYS A 164 -17.46 -22.00 -15.51
CA CYS A 164 -17.27 -20.66 -14.93
C CYS A 164 -16.32 -20.66 -13.72
N LYS A 165 -16.07 -21.82 -13.11
CA LYS A 165 -15.25 -22.00 -11.88
C LYS A 165 -15.65 -21.13 -10.68
N LYS A 166 -16.87 -20.57 -10.66
CA LYS A 166 -17.36 -19.63 -9.62
C LYS A 166 -18.27 -20.25 -8.54
N VAL A 167 -18.65 -21.52 -8.68
CA VAL A 167 -19.56 -22.23 -7.76
C VAL A 167 -19.13 -23.69 -7.62
N VAL A 168 -19.45 -24.33 -6.49
CA VAL A 168 -19.11 -25.73 -6.17
C VAL A 168 -20.34 -26.59 -5.86
N TYR A 169 -20.24 -27.89 -6.13
CA TYR A 169 -21.33 -28.85 -5.92
C TYR A 169 -20.82 -30.17 -5.33
N CYS A 170 -21.65 -30.83 -4.51
CA CYS A 170 -21.36 -32.17 -4.01
C CYS A 170 -21.04 -33.17 -5.13
N ASN A 171 -21.79 -33.11 -6.23
CA ASN A 171 -21.66 -34.04 -7.36
C ASN A 171 -22.31 -33.48 -8.64
N ARG A 172 -22.12 -34.18 -9.76
CA ARG A 172 -22.72 -33.82 -11.06
C ARG A 172 -24.24 -33.77 -11.04
N ALA A 173 -24.91 -34.52 -10.15
CA ALA A 173 -26.37 -34.48 -10.04
C ALA A 173 -26.85 -33.12 -9.50
N CYS A 174 -26.20 -32.61 -8.45
CA CYS A 174 -26.46 -31.27 -7.91
C CYS A 174 -26.19 -30.17 -8.96
N GLN A 175 -25.11 -30.31 -9.74
CA GLN A 175 -24.81 -29.37 -10.83
C GLN A 175 -25.89 -29.38 -11.92
N LYS A 176 -26.36 -30.56 -12.36
CA LYS A 176 -27.44 -30.69 -13.37
C LYS A 176 -28.76 -30.10 -12.88
N ASN A 177 -29.11 -30.32 -11.63
CA ASN A 177 -30.34 -29.78 -11.06
C ASN A 177 -30.28 -28.25 -10.91
N ALA A 178 -29.12 -27.71 -10.52
CA ALA A 178 -28.88 -26.28 -10.50
C ALA A 178 -28.76 -25.65 -11.89
N TRP A 179 -28.55 -26.43 -12.95
CA TRP A 179 -28.18 -25.92 -14.28
C TRP A 179 -29.24 -25.00 -14.88
N LYS A 180 -30.54 -25.25 -14.67
CA LYS A 180 -31.61 -24.38 -15.20
C LYS A 180 -31.48 -22.94 -14.68
N ALA A 181 -31.11 -22.77 -13.41
CA ALA A 181 -30.85 -21.46 -12.81
C ALA A 181 -29.42 -20.97 -13.12
N HIS A 182 -28.42 -21.84 -12.94
CA HIS A 182 -27.01 -21.50 -13.08
C HIS A 182 -26.61 -21.15 -14.51
N LYS A 183 -27.19 -21.77 -15.54
CA LYS A 183 -26.87 -21.52 -16.96
C LYS A 183 -26.98 -20.03 -17.33
N LYS A 184 -27.93 -19.31 -16.72
CA LYS A 184 -28.15 -17.87 -16.96
C LYS A 184 -26.99 -16.99 -16.48
N ILE A 185 -26.25 -17.46 -15.48
CA ILE A 185 -25.12 -16.75 -14.84
C ILE A 185 -23.77 -17.43 -15.12
N CYS A 186 -23.78 -18.57 -15.84
CA CYS A 186 -22.61 -19.38 -16.17
C CYS A 186 -21.89 -18.84 -17.42
N ASN A 187 -21.18 -17.72 -17.25
CA ASN A 187 -20.37 -17.13 -18.30
C ASN A 187 -18.91 -17.62 -18.21
N LYS A 188 -18.27 -17.87 -19.37
CA LYS A 188 -16.81 -18.03 -19.44
C LYS A 188 -16.19 -16.77 -18.84
N SER A 189 -15.06 -16.91 -18.15
CA SER A 189 -14.39 -15.81 -17.47
C SER A 189 -13.80 -14.81 -18.48
N ASP A 190 -14.66 -13.95 -19.04
CA ASP A 190 -14.30 -12.63 -19.53
C ASP A 190 -14.45 -11.68 -18.33
N THR A 191 -13.36 -11.46 -17.61
CA THR A 191 -13.32 -10.61 -16.42
C THR A 191 -13.29 -9.13 -16.79
N GLU A 192 -14.31 -8.63 -17.49
CA GLU A 192 -14.59 -7.20 -17.62
C GLU A 192 -16.07 -6.91 -17.32
N LYS A 193 -16.36 -6.46 -16.09
CA LYS A 193 -17.55 -5.70 -15.68
C LYS A 193 -17.19 -4.79 -14.50
N VAL A 194 -17.67 -3.54 -14.55
CA VAL A 194 -17.34 -2.41 -13.66
C VAL A 194 -17.34 -2.79 -12.18
N LYS A 195 -16.18 -2.63 -11.54
CA LYS A 195 -15.89 -3.01 -10.15
C LYS A 195 -16.54 -2.03 -9.17
N SER A 196 -16.94 -2.50 -8.00
CA SER A 196 -16.84 -1.70 -6.77
C SER A 196 -15.38 -1.26 -6.64
N ALA A 197 -15.06 -0.10 -7.20
CA ALA A 197 -13.68 0.32 -7.32
C ALA A 197 -13.21 0.74 -5.93
N ARG A 198 -12.42 -0.14 -5.29
CA ARG A 198 -11.53 0.32 -4.23
C ARG A 198 -10.71 1.47 -4.81
N LEU A 199 -10.81 2.63 -4.20
CA LEU A 199 -10.11 3.82 -4.64
C LEU A 199 -8.65 3.77 -4.23
N THR A 200 -7.84 4.46 -5.01
CA THR A 200 -6.45 4.79 -4.68
C THR A 200 -6.38 6.28 -4.34
N TRP A 201 -5.31 6.69 -3.68
CA TRP A 201 -5.12 8.10 -3.34
C TRP A 201 -5.11 9.00 -4.57
N ASP A 202 -4.47 8.56 -5.66
CA ASP A 202 -4.42 9.32 -6.91
C ASP A 202 -5.82 9.47 -7.55
N GLN A 203 -6.64 8.41 -7.48
CA GLN A 203 -8.02 8.45 -7.97
C GLN A 203 -8.92 9.33 -7.11
N LEU A 204 -8.67 9.37 -5.80
CA LEU A 204 -9.40 10.24 -4.88
C LEU A 204 -8.97 11.70 -5.02
N GLU A 205 -7.68 11.97 -5.23
CA GLU A 205 -7.13 13.30 -5.52
C GLU A 205 -7.72 13.87 -6.81
N ALA A 206 -7.92 13.04 -7.85
CA ALA A 206 -8.54 13.44 -9.11
C ALA A 206 -10.02 13.86 -9.00
N LEU A 207 -10.68 13.60 -7.87
CA LEU A 207 -12.06 14.04 -7.61
C LEU A 207 -12.12 15.44 -6.98
N GLU A 208 -10.97 16.09 -6.75
CA GLU A 208 -10.84 17.49 -6.31
C GLU A 208 -11.70 17.88 -5.10
N GLY A 209 -11.94 16.94 -4.17
CA GLY A 209 -12.67 17.17 -2.92
C GLY A 209 -14.15 16.75 -2.95
N GLU A 210 -14.68 16.36 -4.10
CA GLU A 210 -16.02 15.76 -4.18
C GLU A 210 -16.05 14.37 -3.51
N PRO A 211 -17.14 14.02 -2.81
CA PRO A 211 -17.27 12.71 -2.19
C PRO A 211 -17.33 11.64 -3.28
N ALA A 212 -16.47 10.62 -3.14
CA ALA A 212 -16.40 9.54 -4.10
C ALA A 212 -17.57 8.55 -3.93
N THR A 213 -18.77 8.98 -4.36
CA THR A 213 -20.04 8.32 -4.13
C THR A 213 -20.07 6.90 -4.70
N GLY A 214 -20.40 5.93 -3.85
CA GLY A 214 -20.45 4.50 -4.21
C GLY A 214 -19.08 3.80 -4.25
N GLN A 215 -17.99 4.51 -3.93
CA GLN A 215 -16.64 3.96 -3.91
C GLN A 215 -16.10 3.87 -2.48
N THR A 216 -15.06 3.06 -2.29
CA THR A 216 -14.48 2.81 -0.96
C THR A 216 -12.98 2.97 -1.02
N LEU A 217 -12.41 3.82 -0.17
CA LEU A 217 -10.98 3.90 0.05
C LEU A 217 -10.59 2.88 1.11
N GLU A 218 -9.61 2.04 0.79
CA GLU A 218 -9.04 1.05 1.71
C GLU A 218 -7.56 1.37 1.90
N VAL A 219 -7.20 1.73 3.13
CA VAL A 219 -5.85 2.18 3.47
C VAL A 219 -5.39 1.55 4.78
N ARG A 220 -4.10 1.20 4.87
CA ARG A 220 -3.49 0.72 6.11
C ARG A 220 -2.87 1.88 6.88
N ALA A 221 -3.19 1.99 8.16
CA ALA A 221 -2.53 2.92 9.07
C ALA A 221 -1.08 2.47 9.33
N MET A 222 -0.10 3.30 8.96
CA MET A 222 1.33 2.96 9.08
C MET A 222 1.96 3.63 10.30
N LEU A 223 1.76 4.94 10.43
CA LEU A 223 2.39 5.78 11.43
C LEU A 223 1.34 6.64 12.11
N ASP A 224 1.34 6.57 13.44
CA ASP A 224 0.62 7.52 14.29
C ASP A 224 1.43 8.82 14.42
N GLU A 225 0.88 9.92 13.91
CA GLU A 225 1.38 11.30 14.02
C GLU A 225 0.47 12.16 14.93
N SER A 226 -0.33 11.53 15.79
CA SER A 226 -1.29 12.24 16.64
C SER A 226 -0.60 13.13 17.67
N ILE A 227 -0.86 14.43 17.61
CA ILE A 227 -0.37 15.42 18.60
C ILE A 227 -1.56 15.99 19.37
N THR A 228 -2.42 16.78 18.71
CA THR A 228 -3.63 17.37 19.30
C THR A 228 -4.92 16.69 18.81
N ARG A 229 -4.85 16.03 17.65
CA ARG A 229 -5.94 15.29 17.01
C ARG A 229 -5.38 14.00 16.44
N GLN A 230 -6.25 13.03 16.21
CA GLN A 230 -5.82 11.75 15.68
C GLN A 230 -5.45 11.89 14.19
N VAL A 231 -4.17 11.70 13.87
CA VAL A 231 -3.62 11.82 12.52
C VAL A 231 -2.76 10.60 12.22
N PHE A 232 -3.08 9.91 11.13
CA PHE A 232 -2.33 8.75 10.69
C PHE A 232 -1.81 8.93 9.27
N ARG A 233 -0.60 8.44 9.00
CA ARG A 233 -0.16 8.20 7.63
C ARG A 233 -0.69 6.87 7.16
N CYS A 234 -1.47 6.91 6.08
CA CYS A 234 -2.22 5.77 5.59
C CYS A 234 -1.79 5.41 4.17
N LYS A 235 -1.39 4.14 3.98
CA LYS A 235 -0.91 3.58 2.71
C LYS A 235 -2.06 2.92 1.96
N ASP A 236 -2.26 3.27 0.70
CA ASP A 236 -3.25 2.59 -0.17
C ASP A 236 -2.70 1.31 -0.82
N ARG A 237 -3.50 0.70 -1.70
CA ARG A 237 -3.10 -0.50 -2.47
C ARG A 237 -1.98 -0.26 -3.50
N ASN A 238 -1.83 0.96 -4.02
CA ASN A 238 -0.73 1.34 -4.91
C ASN A 238 0.52 1.72 -4.09
N GLY A 239 0.38 1.64 -2.76
CA GLY A 239 1.33 2.04 -1.74
C GLY A 239 1.51 3.54 -1.59
N VAL A 240 0.73 4.36 -2.28
CA VAL A 240 0.77 5.82 -2.07
C VAL A 240 0.41 6.08 -0.62
N VAL A 241 1.17 6.96 0.03
CA VAL A 241 0.94 7.31 1.43
C VAL A 241 0.43 8.73 1.51
N ARG A 242 -0.70 8.91 2.17
CA ARG A 242 -1.29 10.23 2.45
C ARG A 242 -1.76 10.29 3.89
N ARG A 243 -2.04 11.50 4.40
CA ARG A 243 -2.51 11.68 5.78
C ARG A 243 -4.02 11.49 5.88
N VAL A 244 -4.46 10.79 6.90
CA VAL A 244 -5.86 10.71 7.32
C VAL A 244 -5.97 11.41 8.67
N ALA A 245 -6.69 12.52 8.70
CA ALA A 245 -6.92 13.29 9.92
C ALA A 245 -8.39 13.16 10.35
N ALA A 246 -8.61 12.81 11.61
CA ALA A 246 -9.94 12.65 12.19
C ALA A 246 -10.35 13.90 12.99
N TYR A 247 -11.45 14.53 12.58
CA TYR A 247 -12.10 15.66 13.24
C TYR A 247 -13.40 15.18 13.88
N THR A 248 -13.28 14.34 14.90
CA THR A 248 -14.42 13.77 15.61
C THR A 248 -14.58 14.45 16.97
N ASN A 249 -15.80 14.48 17.48
CA ASN A 249 -16.14 15.09 18.77
C ASN A 249 -15.42 14.39 19.94
N ASN A 250 -15.19 13.08 19.82
CA ASN A 250 -14.45 12.28 20.78
C ASN A 250 -12.92 12.25 20.50
N GLY A 251 -12.46 12.96 19.47
CA GLY A 251 -11.06 13.11 19.09
C GLY A 251 -10.35 11.85 18.59
N ARG A 252 -11.05 10.70 18.47
CA ARG A 252 -10.48 9.42 18.05
C ARG A 252 -11.48 8.56 17.26
N ILE A 253 -10.97 7.83 16.27
CA ILE A 253 -11.59 6.70 15.60
C ILE A 253 -11.21 5.44 16.39
N GLN A 254 -12.20 4.73 16.92
CA GLN A 254 -11.97 3.55 17.76
C GLN A 254 -11.36 2.40 16.94
N GLY A 255 -10.27 1.79 17.44
CA GLY A 255 -9.58 0.68 16.78
C GLY A 255 -8.52 1.09 15.75
N LEU A 256 -8.35 2.40 15.47
CA LEU A 256 -7.31 2.85 14.54
C LEU A 256 -5.95 2.86 15.23
N VAL A 257 -5.17 1.80 15.01
CA VAL A 257 -3.80 1.63 15.50
C VAL A 257 -2.84 1.36 14.32
N PRO A 258 -1.51 1.58 14.47
CA PRO A 258 -0.55 1.18 13.45
C PRO A 258 -0.72 -0.31 13.08
N GLY A 259 -0.89 -0.59 11.79
CA GLY A 259 -1.19 -1.90 11.23
C GLY A 259 -2.66 -2.15 10.90
N ALA A 260 -3.60 -1.40 11.49
CA ALA A 260 -5.02 -1.54 11.23
C ALA A 260 -5.39 -1.11 9.79
N VAL A 261 -6.41 -1.76 9.22
CA VAL A 261 -6.93 -1.41 7.89
C VAL A 261 -8.20 -0.59 8.05
N LEU A 262 -8.17 0.64 7.53
CA LEU A 262 -9.31 1.56 7.48
C LEU A 262 -9.98 1.43 6.11
N GLN A 263 -11.25 1.04 6.13
CA GLN A 263 -12.14 1.03 4.98
C GLN A 263 -13.15 2.16 5.12
N TRP A 264 -13.12 3.13 4.22
CA TRP A 264 -14.00 4.29 4.25
C TRP A 264 -14.80 4.40 2.96
N LYS A 265 -16.13 4.35 3.09
CA LYS A 265 -17.07 4.52 1.97
C LYS A 265 -17.38 6.00 1.74
N ASN A 266 -17.43 6.41 0.47
CA ASN A 266 -17.61 7.79 0.04
C ASN A 266 -16.54 8.76 0.59
N PRO A 267 -15.24 8.43 0.45
CA PRO A 267 -14.15 9.25 0.97
C PRO A 267 -14.09 10.62 0.27
N ARG A 268 -13.53 11.61 0.97
CA ARG A 268 -13.28 12.96 0.47
C ARG A 268 -11.79 13.30 0.56
N PHE A 269 -11.21 13.76 -0.54
CA PHE A 269 -9.83 14.25 -0.55
C PHE A 269 -9.74 15.62 0.12
N HIS A 270 -8.62 15.90 0.80
CA HIS A 270 -8.36 17.18 1.44
C HIS A 270 -6.89 17.59 1.33
N TYR A 271 -6.65 18.85 1.02
CA TYR A 271 -5.34 19.50 1.12
C TYR A 271 -5.25 20.25 2.44
N PHE A 272 -4.21 19.96 3.23
CA PHE A 272 -3.97 20.59 4.51
C PHE A 272 -3.15 21.87 4.34
N MET A 273 -3.33 22.83 5.27
CA MET A 273 -2.64 24.13 5.23
C MET A 273 -1.11 24.04 5.44
N ASP A 274 -0.58 22.88 5.83
CA ASP A 274 0.85 22.61 5.95
C ASP A 274 1.48 22.10 4.65
N GLY A 275 0.72 22.11 3.54
CA GLY A 275 1.14 21.60 2.23
C GLY A 275 1.05 20.09 2.09
N SER A 276 0.63 19.37 3.13
CA SER A 276 0.34 17.94 3.03
C SER A 276 -1.04 17.69 2.43
N SER A 277 -1.27 16.47 1.95
CA SER A 277 -2.54 16.08 1.34
C SER A 277 -2.98 14.70 1.81
N GLY A 278 -4.27 14.44 1.70
CA GLY A 278 -4.85 13.15 2.03
C GLY A 278 -6.34 13.24 2.22
N ALA A 279 -6.85 12.78 3.34
CA ALA A 279 -8.28 12.80 3.61
C ALA A 279 -8.60 13.27 5.02
N ARG A 280 -9.76 13.92 5.11
CA ARG A 280 -10.27 14.50 6.34
C ARG A 280 -11.59 13.81 6.68
N ILE A 281 -11.59 13.10 7.80
CA ILE A 281 -12.75 12.37 8.31
C ILE A 281 -13.47 13.27 9.28
N GLU A 282 -14.75 13.56 9.01
CA GLU A 282 -15.63 14.29 9.90
C GLU A 282 -16.51 13.33 10.72
N GLU A 283 -17.22 13.85 11.72
CA GLU A 283 -18.13 13.06 12.58
C GLU A 283 -19.16 12.26 11.76
N GLU A 284 -19.70 12.86 10.70
CA GLU A 284 -20.67 12.24 9.79
C GLU A 284 -20.10 11.08 8.96
N ASP A 285 -18.78 11.01 8.81
CA ASP A 285 -18.11 9.97 8.04
C ASP A 285 -17.90 8.69 8.85
N LEU A 286 -17.96 8.77 10.19
CA LEU A 286 -17.71 7.63 11.08
C LEU A 286 -18.64 6.44 10.82
N VAL A 287 -19.90 6.69 10.46
CA VAL A 287 -20.87 5.63 10.12
C VAL A 287 -20.49 4.85 8.87
N ASN A 288 -19.66 5.44 8.01
CA ASN A 288 -19.19 4.87 6.75
C ASN A 288 -17.77 4.29 6.85
N ILE A 289 -17.19 4.27 8.05
CA ILE A 289 -15.86 3.77 8.33
C ILE A 289 -15.97 2.41 9.03
N LYS A 290 -15.22 1.45 8.50
CA LYS A 290 -14.98 0.16 9.14
C LYS A 290 -13.50 -0.01 9.35
N ILE A 291 -13.15 -0.39 10.57
CA ILE A 291 -11.78 -0.80 10.90
C ILE A 291 -11.79 -2.30 11.02
N SER A 292 -10.87 -2.93 10.29
CA SER A 292 -10.61 -4.35 10.41
C SER A 292 -9.27 -4.53 11.10
N ASP A 293 -9.31 -5.18 12.26
CA ASP A 293 -8.13 -5.77 12.86
C ASP A 293 -7.75 -7.02 12.09
N LYS A 294 -6.44 -7.26 11.97
CA LYS A 294 -5.91 -8.56 11.57
C LYS A 294 -5.74 -9.42 12.82
#